data_AF-A0A2N1J1M7-F1
#
_entry.id   AF-A0A2N1J1M7-F1
#
_cell.length_a   1.000
_cell.length_b   1.000
_cell.length_c   1.000
_cell.angle_alpha   90.00
_cell.angle_beta   90.00
_cell.angle_gamma   90.00
#
_symmetry.space_group_name_H-M   'P 1'
#
loop_
_entity.id
_entity.type
_entity.pdbx_description
1 polymer ?
#
loop_
_entity_poly.entity_id
_entity_poly.type
_entity_poly.pdbx_seq_one_letter_code
_entity_poly.pdbx_strand_id
1 'polypeptide(L)' 'MILKLLAIVVVLVLVYIVFFKKDREGVIKKNNEKKENIEDIMVECPSCGTYVSKKEGILSNGNYFCSAECLNNKAK' A
#
# COMPACT_ATOMS: atom_id res chain seq x y z
N MET A 1 -15.10 -43.24 28.06
CA MET A 1 -16.09 -42.46 27.29
C MET A 1 -15.64 -41.01 27.04
N ILE A 2 -14.81 -40.44 27.92
CA ILE A 2 -14.20 -39.10 27.78
C ILE A 2 -13.26 -38.96 26.56
N LEU A 3 -12.44 -39.98 26.24
CA LEU A 3 -11.50 -39.91 25.11
C LEU A 3 -12.18 -39.81 23.74
N LYS A 4 -13.36 -40.45 23.59
CA LYS A 4 -14.17 -40.37 22.37
C LYS A 4 -14.75 -38.96 22.18
N LEU A 5 -15.16 -38.31 23.27
CA LEU A 5 -15.65 -36.93 23.25
C LEU A 5 -14.53 -35.93 22.90
N LEU A 6 -13.33 -36.11 23.45
CA LEU A 6 -12.16 -35.30 23.09
C LEU A 6 -11.81 -35.40 21.61
N ALA A 7 -11.82 -36.60 21.05
CA ALA A 7 -11.56 -36.80 19.62
C ALA A 7 -12.57 -36.06 18.73
N ILE A 8 -13.86 -36.09 19.11
CA ILE A 8 -14.92 -35.37 18.37
C ILE A 8 -14.72 -33.85 18.45
N VAL A 9 -14.37 -33.32 19.63
CA VAL A 9 -14.09 -31.88 19.81
C VAL A 9 -12.90 -31.43 18.96
N VAL A 10 -11.83 -32.22 18.90
CA VAL A 10 -10.65 -31.91 18.08
C VAL A 10 -11.01 -31.84 16.60
N VAL A 11 -11.80 -32.80 16.10
CA VAL A 11 -12.25 -32.81 14.69
C VAL A 11 -13.11 -31.58 14.38
N LEU A 12 -14.03 -31.20 15.26
CA LEU A 12 -14.87 -30.01 15.07
C LEU A 12 -14.05 -28.71 15.05
N VAL A 13 -13.05 -28.60 15.94
CA VAL A 13 -12.13 -27.45 15.97
C VAL A 13 -11.29 -27.37 14.69
N LEU A 14 -10.80 -28.51 14.18
CA LEU A 14 -10.05 -28.54 12.92
C LEU A 14 -10.91 -28.12 11.72
N VAL A 15 -12.15 -28.61 11.62
CA VAL A 15 -13.10 -28.19 10.58
C VAL A 15 -13.37 -26.70 10.70
N TYR A 16 -13.65 -26.19 11.89
CA TYR A 16 -13.86 -24.76 12.10
C TYR A 16 -12.65 -23.93 11.67
N ILE A 17 -11.43 -24.32 12.08
CA ILE A 17 -10.21 -23.60 11.70
C ILE A 17 -10.00 -23.61 10.18
N VAL A 18 -10.22 -24.74 9.50
CA VAL A 18 -10.05 -24.84 8.04
C VAL A 18 -11.07 -23.99 7.28
N PHE A 19 -12.33 -23.97 7.71
CA PHE A 19 -13.38 -23.18 7.05
C PHE A 19 -13.31 -21.68 7.41
N PHE A 20 -13.08 -21.32 8.68
CA PHE A 20 -13.05 -19.92 9.13
C PHE A 20 -11.69 -19.20 8.96
N LYS A 21 -10.55 -19.90 8.83
CA LYS A 21 -9.26 -19.21 8.53
C LYS A 21 -9.20 -18.66 7.11
N LYS A 22 -10.01 -19.17 6.18
CA LYS A 22 -10.00 -18.70 4.79
C LYS A 22 -10.58 -17.29 4.59
N ASP A 23 -11.31 -16.76 5.57
CA ASP A 23 -11.96 -15.44 5.46
C ASP A 23 -11.13 -14.27 6.02
N ARG A 24 -9.91 -14.52 6.54
CA ARG A 24 -9.04 -13.45 7.10
C ARG A 24 -7.87 -13.02 6.22
N GLU A 25 -7.84 -13.39 4.95
CA GLU A 25 -6.91 -12.79 3.97
C GLU A 25 -7.56 -11.70 3.09
N GLY A 26 -8.84 -11.39 3.30
CA GLY A 26 -9.58 -10.42 2.47
C GLY A 26 -9.73 -8.99 3.04
N VAL A 27 -9.53 -8.79 4.36
CA VAL A 27 -9.85 -7.51 5.04
C VAL A 27 -8.63 -6.69 5.49
N ILE A 28 -7.41 -7.22 5.39
CA ILE A 28 -6.17 -6.48 5.68
C ILE A 28 -5.25 -6.44 4.44
N LYS A 29 -5.82 -6.38 3.24
CA LYS A 29 -5.08 -6.01 2.02
C LYS A 29 -5.86 -5.09 1.07
N LYS A 30 -7.00 -4.55 1.50
CA LYS A 30 -7.82 -3.63 0.67
C LYS A 30 -7.98 -2.21 1.23
N ASN A 31 -7.32 -1.90 2.36
CA ASN A 31 -7.36 -0.56 2.96
C ASN A 31 -6.06 0.25 2.81
N ASN A 32 -5.07 -0.24 2.05
CA ASN A 32 -3.87 0.54 1.72
C ASN A 32 -3.78 0.92 0.23
N GLU A 33 -4.65 0.39 -0.64
CA GLU A 33 -4.60 0.68 -2.09
C GLU A 33 -5.84 1.47 -2.59
N LYS A 34 -6.79 1.81 -1.70
CA LYS A 34 -8.05 2.51 -2.08
C LYS A 34 -8.24 3.87 -1.41
N LYS A 35 -7.14 4.58 -1.17
CA LYS A 35 -7.15 6.04 -0.92
C LYS A 35 -6.13 6.77 -1.79
N GLU A 36 -5.85 6.28 -3.00
CA GLU A 36 -4.95 6.96 -3.96
C GLU A 36 -5.67 7.93 -4.93
N ASN A 37 -6.94 8.20 -4.65
CA ASN A 37 -7.79 9.17 -5.33
C ASN A 37 -8.12 10.22 -4.24
N ILE A 38 -8.00 11.55 -4.37
CA ILE A 38 -8.15 12.45 -5.54
C ILE A 38 -7.46 13.80 -5.22
N GLU A 39 -6.32 13.82 -4.54
CA GLU A 39 -5.57 15.06 -4.33
C GLU A 39 -4.20 14.89 -4.96
N ASP A 40 -4.08 15.30 -6.22
CA ASP A 40 -2.78 15.44 -6.86
C ASP A 40 -2.04 16.56 -6.13
N ILE A 41 -1.29 16.17 -5.10
CA ILE A 41 -0.45 17.09 -4.34
C ILE A 41 0.59 17.60 -5.31
N MET A 42 0.37 18.82 -5.78
CA MET A 42 1.29 19.55 -6.63
C MET A 42 2.40 20.15 -5.77
N VAL A 43 3.63 19.96 -6.21
CA VAL A 43 4.84 20.47 -5.56
C VAL A 43 5.62 21.29 -6.57
N GLU A 44 6.24 22.36 -6.09
CA GLU A 44 7.01 23.28 -6.93
C GLU A 44 8.36 22.67 -7.29
N CYS A 45 8.71 22.71 -8.58
CA CYS A 45 10.03 22.30 -9.06
C CYS A 45 11.07 23.37 -8.68
N PRO A 46 12.13 23.03 -7.93
CA PRO A 46 13.12 24.01 -7.48
C PRO A 46 13.95 24.62 -8.62
N SER A 47 13.99 23.99 -9.80
CA SER A 47 14.78 24.46 -10.94
C SER A 47 14.04 25.46 -11.85
N CYS A 48 12.71 25.40 -11.90
CA CYS A 48 11.92 26.21 -12.86
C CYS A 48 10.64 26.82 -12.28
N GLY A 49 10.27 26.51 -11.04
CA GLY A 49 9.04 27.01 -10.39
C GLY A 49 7.75 26.38 -10.90
N THR A 50 7.81 25.44 -11.86
CA THR A 50 6.62 24.75 -12.36
C THR A 50 6.09 23.78 -11.31
N TYR A 51 4.78 23.77 -11.09
CA TYR A 51 4.11 22.81 -10.23
C TYR A 51 3.98 21.45 -10.92
N VAL A 52 4.51 20.41 -10.29
CA VAL A 52 4.44 19.02 -10.77
C VAL A 52 3.71 18.15 -9.75
N SER A 53 2.87 17.23 -10.22
CA SER A 53 2.24 16.24 -9.32
C SER A 53 3.30 15.31 -8.76
N LYS A 54 3.23 14.98 -7.45
CA LYS A 54 4.13 13.98 -6.84
C LYS A 54 4.10 12.62 -7.55
N LYS A 55 3.02 12.30 -8.26
CA LYS A 55 2.87 11.04 -9.02
C LYS A 55 3.62 11.06 -10.35
N GLU A 56 3.80 12.24 -10.95
CA GLU A 56 4.39 12.42 -12.29
C GLU A 56 5.80 13.02 -12.24
N GLY A 57 6.15 13.70 -11.15
CA GLY A 57 7.44 14.35 -10.96
C GLY A 57 8.57 13.37 -10.60
N ILE A 58 9.78 13.73 -11.00
CA ILE A 58 11.00 12.95 -10.71
C ILE A 58 11.50 13.33 -9.32
N LEU A 59 11.52 12.39 -8.37
CA LEU A 59 12.04 12.62 -7.02
C LEU A 59 13.57 12.49 -6.98
N SER A 60 14.27 13.54 -6.55
CA SER A 60 15.71 13.50 -6.30
C SER A 60 16.13 14.44 -5.17
N ASN A 61 16.99 13.96 -4.26
CA ASN A 61 17.44 14.69 -3.06
C ASN A 61 16.28 15.30 -2.24
N GLY A 62 15.12 14.64 -2.20
CA GLY A 62 13.94 15.12 -1.47
C GLY A 62 13.10 16.18 -2.21
N ASN A 63 13.49 16.61 -3.40
CA ASN A 63 12.75 17.55 -4.23
C ASN A 63 12.15 16.85 -5.46
N TYR A 64 11.02 17.35 -5.94
CA TYR A 64 10.37 16.85 -7.16
C TYR A 64 10.70 17.77 -8.34
N PHE A 65 11.10 17.17 -9.46
CA PHE A 65 11.48 17.88 -10.68
C PHE A 65 10.49 17.58 -11.80
N CYS A 66 10.19 18.59 -12.62
CA CYS A 66 9.26 18.45 -13.75
C CYS A 66 9.85 17.66 -14.93
N SER A 67 11.18 17.61 -15.09
CA SER A 67 11.84 16.92 -16.19
C SER A 67 13.26 16.48 -15.83
N ALA A 68 13.80 15.52 -16.59
CA ALA A 68 15.19 15.08 -16.44
C ALA A 68 16.20 16.21 -16.69
N GLU A 69 15.83 17.18 -17.53
CA GLU A 69 16.63 18.39 -17.75
C GLU A 69 16.72 19.23 -16.47
N CYS A 70 15.62 19.44 -15.74
CA CYS A 70 15.61 20.17 -14.47
C CYS A 70 16.36 19.45 -13.35
N LEU A 71 16.45 18.12 -13.43
CA LEU A 71 17.21 17.30 -12.50
C LEU A 71 18.72 17.35 -12.79
N ASN A 72 19.11 17.21 -14.05
CA ASN A 72 20.51 17.09 -14.48
C ASN A 72 21.17 18.45 -14.62
N ASN A 73 20.45 19.44 -15.12
CA ASN A 73 20.83 20.83 -15.02
C ASN A 73 20.33 21.32 -13.66
N LYS A 74 21.03 20.94 -12.58
CA LYS A 74 20.97 21.70 -11.34
C LYS A 74 21.16 23.16 -11.73
N ALA A 75 20.06 23.91 -11.76
CA ALA A 75 20.13 25.33 -12.00
C ALA A 75 21.10 25.87 -10.94
N LYS A 76 22.00 26.70 -11.44
CA LYS A 76 23.15 27.28 -10.76
C LYS A 76 22.82 27.80 -9.37
#